data_AF-A0A2K5YYX7-F1
#
_entry.id   AF-A0A2K5YYX7-F1
#
_cell.length_a   1.000
_cell.length_b   1.000
_cell.length_c   1.000
_cell.angle_alpha   90.00
_cell.angle_beta   90.00
_cell.angle_gamma   90.00
#
_symmetry.space_group_name_H-M   'P 1'
#
loop_
_entity.id
_entity.type
_entity.pdbx_description
1 polymer ?
#
loop_
_entity_poly.entity_id
_entity_poly.type
_entity_poly.pdbx_seq_one_letter_code
_entity_poly.pdbx_strand_id
1 'polypeptide(L)'
;MLMILTVFLSNNEQILTEVPITPETTCRDVVEFCKEPGEGSCHLAEVWRGNERPIPFDHMMYEHLQKWGPRREEVKFFLRHEDSPTENSEQGGRQTQEQRTQRNVTNVPGEKRTENGVSESELN
;
A
#
# COMPACT_ATOMS: atom_id res chain seq x y z
N MET A 1 29.85 6.39 -7.46
CA MET A 1 29.94 6.15 -6.00
C MET A 1 28.86 5.14 -5.65
N LEU A 2 29.20 4.15 -4.83
CA LEU A 2 28.30 3.06 -4.46
C LEU A 2 27.63 3.40 -3.12
N MET A 3 26.33 3.11 -2.97
CA MET A 3 25.59 3.31 -1.72
C MET A 3 25.14 1.96 -1.18
N ILE A 4 25.16 1.77 0.13
CA ILE A 4 24.66 0.54 0.75
C ILE A 4 23.19 0.72 1.11
N LEU A 5 22.35 -0.22 0.70
CA LEU A 5 20.93 -0.28 1.04
C LEU A 5 20.67 -1.45 1.97
N THR A 6 20.15 -1.17 3.16
CA THR A 6 19.69 -2.20 4.10
C THR A 6 18.26 -2.59 3.78
N VAL A 7 18.06 -3.87 3.45
CA VAL A 7 16.73 -4.45 3.15
C VAL A 7 16.41 -5.51 4.19
N PHE A 8 15.29 -5.38 4.86
CA PHE A 8 14.75 -6.36 5.78
C PHE A 8 13.96 -7.41 4.99
N LEU A 9 14.36 -8.67 5.11
CA LEU A 9 13.69 -9.80 4.44
C LEU A 9 12.41 -10.25 5.18
N SER A 10 12.17 -9.71 6.38
CA SER A 10 11.00 -10.04 7.19
C SER A 10 10.56 -8.86 8.06
N ASN A 11 9.27 -8.82 8.40
CA ASN A 11 8.65 -7.73 9.19
C ASN A 11 9.24 -7.59 10.59
N ASN A 12 9.79 -8.67 11.15
CA ASN A 12 10.34 -8.69 12.51
C ASN A 12 11.73 -8.05 12.61
N GLU A 13 12.26 -7.53 11.51
CA GLU A 13 13.58 -6.89 11.43
C GLU A 13 14.73 -7.82 11.89
N GLN A 14 14.47 -9.13 11.98
CA GLN A 14 15.43 -10.14 12.41
C GLN A 14 16.44 -10.49 11.32
N ILE A 15 15.97 -10.44 10.07
CA ILE A 15 16.75 -10.82 8.90
C ILE A 15 16.84 -9.59 8.01
N LEU A 16 18.06 -9.15 7.76
CA LEU A 16 18.37 -8.06 6.86
C LEU A 16 19.55 -8.44 5.96
N THR A 17 19.61 -7.80 4.81
CA THR A 17 20.72 -7.90 3.87
C THR A 17 21.14 -6.51 3.43
N GLU A 18 22.42 -6.36 3.14
CA GLU A 18 23.01 -5.10 2.69
C GLU A 18 23.36 -5.21 1.21
N VAL A 19 22.60 -4.50 0.38
CA VAL A 19 22.76 -4.56 -1.07
C VAL A 19 23.57 -3.36 -1.54
N PRO A 20 24.68 -3.58 -2.27
CA PRO A 20 25.43 -2.49 -2.89
C PRO A 20 24.65 -1.91 -4.08
N ILE A 21 24.23 -0.65 -3.97
CA ILE A 21 23.46 0.08 -4.98
C ILE A 21 24.39 0.93 -5.84
N THR A 22 24.36 0.66 -7.15
CA THR A 22 24.96 1.51 -8.18
C THR A 22 23.88 2.36 -8.86
N PRO A 23 24.26 3.41 -9.61
CA PRO A 23 23.32 4.18 -10.43
C PRO A 23 22.57 3.37 -11.48
N GLU A 24 22.99 2.13 -11.76
CA GLU A 24 22.37 1.21 -12.72
C GLU A 24 21.48 0.16 -12.02
N THR A 25 21.56 0.04 -10.68
CA THR A 25 20.77 -0.90 -9.90
C THR A 25 19.32 -0.45 -9.80
N THR A 26 18.41 -1.28 -10.30
CA THR A 26 16.97 -1.07 -10.20
C THR A 26 16.38 -1.74 -8.96
N CYS A 27 15.15 -1.37 -8.59
CA CYS A 27 14.41 -2.06 -7.54
C CYS A 27 14.25 -3.56 -7.85
N ARG A 28 14.08 -3.92 -9.12
CA ARG A 28 14.02 -5.31 -9.56
C ARG A 28 15.28 -6.09 -9.20
N ASP A 29 16.45 -5.54 -9.47
CA ASP A 29 17.73 -6.20 -9.16
C ASP A 29 17.85 -6.47 -7.65
N VAL A 30 17.41 -5.53 -6.81
CA VAL A 30 17.39 -5.69 -5.35
C VAL A 30 16.43 -6.78 -4.92
N VAL A 31 15.21 -6.81 -5.47
CA VAL A 31 14.23 -7.85 -5.16
C VAL A 31 14.77 -9.22 -5.55
N GLU A 32 15.29 -9.37 -6.76
CA GLU A 32 15.84 -10.64 -7.27
C GLU A 32 17.07 -11.10 -6.46
N PHE A 33 17.86 -10.17 -5.93
CA PHE A 33 18.99 -10.48 -5.07
C PHE A 33 18.57 -10.93 -3.66
N CYS A 34 17.51 -10.33 -3.12
CA CYS A 34 17.04 -10.57 -1.75
C CYS A 34 16.10 -11.79 -1.63
N LYS A 35 15.38 -12.09 -2.71
CA LYS A 35 14.37 -13.14 -2.78
C LYS A 35 14.99 -14.54 -2.75
N GLU A 36 14.35 -15.48 -2.05
CA GLU A 36 14.81 -16.87 -1.99
C GLU A 36 14.41 -17.70 -3.24
N PRO A 37 15.24 -18.69 -3.63
CA PRO A 37 14.90 -19.59 -4.74
C PRO A 37 13.67 -20.45 -4.40
N GLY A 38 12.62 -20.37 -5.23
CA GLY A 38 11.35 -21.07 -5.00
C GLY A 38 10.27 -20.20 -4.35
N GLU A 39 10.62 -18.97 -3.97
CA GLU A 39 9.68 -17.97 -3.48
C GLU A 39 8.86 -17.35 -4.63
N GLY A 40 7.62 -16.95 -4.37
CA GLY A 40 6.74 -16.39 -5.40
C GLY A 40 6.95 -14.89 -5.63
N SER A 41 5.91 -14.17 -6.05
CA SER A 41 6.08 -12.76 -6.47
C SER A 41 6.41 -11.89 -5.26
N CYS A 42 7.46 -11.06 -5.34
CA CYS A 42 7.89 -10.18 -4.25
C CYS A 42 8.05 -8.74 -4.72
N HIS A 43 7.87 -7.78 -3.82
CA HIS A 43 8.10 -6.36 -4.08
C HIS A 43 8.84 -5.70 -2.93
N LEU A 44 9.55 -4.60 -3.22
CA LEU A 44 10.24 -3.81 -2.21
C LEU A 44 9.32 -2.69 -1.71
N ALA A 45 9.22 -2.53 -0.40
CA ALA A 45 8.46 -1.46 0.23
C ALA A 45 9.40 -0.57 1.07
N GLU A 46 9.25 0.75 0.93
CA GLU A 46 9.89 1.72 1.83
C GLU A 46 8.94 2.09 2.97
N VAL A 47 9.47 2.14 4.18
CA VAL A 47 8.74 2.55 5.39
C VAL A 47 9.48 3.70 6.02
N TRP A 48 8.79 4.84 6.15
CA TRP A 48 9.31 6.01 6.84
C TRP A 48 8.29 6.53 7.85
N ARG A 49 8.68 6.58 9.14
CA ARG A 49 7.82 7.02 10.27
C ARG A 49 6.42 6.35 10.29
N GLY A 50 6.35 5.07 9.90
CA GLY A 50 5.11 4.30 9.83
C GLY A 50 4.29 4.48 8.55
N ASN A 51 4.76 5.29 7.60
CA ASN A 51 4.16 5.36 6.26
C ASN A 51 4.94 4.41 5.34
N GLU A 52 4.28 3.29 5.00
CA GLU A 52 4.76 2.29 4.06
C GLU A 52 4.32 2.60 2.63
N ARG A 53 5.22 2.44 1.65
CA ARG A 53 4.96 2.63 0.23
C ARG A 53 5.68 1.57 -0.61
N PRO A 54 5.00 0.92 -1.56
CA PRO A 54 5.66 0.03 -2.50
C PRO A 54 6.50 0.84 -3.49
N ILE A 55 7.68 0.33 -3.81
CA ILE A 55 8.60 0.91 -4.78
C ILE A 55 8.38 0.22 -6.13
N PRO A 56 8.19 0.97 -7.24
CA PRO A 56 8.07 0.38 -8.56
C PRO A 56 9.33 -0.39 -8.97
N PHE A 57 9.18 -1.52 -9.67
CA PHE A 57 10.32 -2.34 -10.11
C PHE A 57 11.30 -1.61 -11.03
N ASP A 58 10.79 -0.74 -11.91
CA ASP A 58 11.59 0.08 -12.84
C ASP A 58 12.28 1.28 -12.18
N HIS A 59 12.10 1.51 -10.87
CA HIS A 59 12.75 2.63 -10.20
C HIS A 59 14.23 2.36 -9.95
N MET A 60 15.05 3.40 -10.18
CA MET A 60 16.47 3.37 -9.85
C MET A 60 16.66 3.56 -8.34
N MET A 61 17.25 2.57 -7.67
CA MET A 61 17.42 2.63 -6.22
C MET A 61 18.37 3.72 -5.79
N TYR A 62 19.36 4.05 -6.64
CA TYR A 62 20.30 5.13 -6.38
C TYR A 62 19.61 6.50 -6.29
N GLU A 63 18.78 6.84 -7.27
CA GLU A 63 18.04 8.11 -7.28
C GLU A 63 17.07 8.19 -6.09
N HIS A 64 16.44 7.05 -5.79
CA HIS A 64 15.52 6.93 -4.67
C HIS A 64 16.22 7.22 -3.33
N LEU A 65 17.41 6.66 -3.11
CA LEU A 65 18.22 6.94 -1.92
C LEU A 65 18.72 8.39 -1.88
N GLN A 66 19.10 8.95 -3.03
CA GLN A 66 19.51 10.36 -3.11
C GLN A 66 18.38 11.32 -2.72
N LYS A 67 17.14 11.01 -3.09
CA LYS A 67 15.96 11.81 -2.72
C LYS A 67 15.76 11.90 -1.22
N TRP A 68 16.07 10.84 -0.49
CA TRP A 68 16.03 10.82 0.97
C TRP A 68 17.19 11.59 1.62
N GLY A 69 18.34 11.66 0.94
CA GLY A 69 19.50 12.43 1.38
C GLY A 69 19.96 12.04 2.79
N PRO A 70 20.13 12.97 3.73
CA PRO A 70 20.55 12.65 5.10
C PRO A 70 19.48 11.88 5.90
N ARG A 71 18.22 11.85 5.44
CA ARG A 71 17.14 11.10 6.11
C ARG A 71 17.06 9.65 5.70
N ARG A 72 17.90 9.20 4.77
CA ARG A 72 17.91 7.81 4.29
C ARG A 72 18.06 6.79 5.43
N GLU A 73 18.79 7.16 6.51
CA GLU A 73 19.00 6.29 7.67
C GLU A 73 17.71 6.08 8.50
N GLU A 74 16.71 6.95 8.34
CA GLU A 74 15.39 6.80 8.97
C GLU A 74 14.44 5.92 8.15
N VAL A 75 14.75 5.70 6.87
CA VAL A 75 13.91 4.95 5.93
C VAL A 75 14.35 3.50 5.98
N LYS A 76 13.38 2.61 6.15
CA LYS A 76 13.61 1.17 6.16
C LYS A 76 13.02 0.55 4.91
N PHE A 77 13.70 -0.42 4.34
CA PHE A 77 13.24 -1.13 3.15
C PHE A 77 12.90 -2.55 3.52
N PHE A 78 11.72 -3.02 3.14
CA PHE A 78 11.22 -4.35 3.45
C PHE A 78 10.91 -5.11 2.16
N LEU A 79 11.35 -6.35 2.07
CA LEU A 79 10.90 -7.27 1.04
C LEU A 79 9.53 -7.81 1.46
N ARG A 80 8.52 -7.66 0.60
CA ARG A 80 7.15 -8.12 0.82
C ARG A 80 6.79 -9.17 -0.22
N HIS A 81 6.15 -10.24 0.19
CA HIS A 81 5.78 -11.38 -0.66
C HIS A 81 4.30 -11.26 -1.01
N GLU A 82 3.94 -11.47 -2.26
CA GLU A 82 2.58 -11.32 -2.82
C GLU A 82 1.81 -12.66 -2.87
N ASP A 83 2.37 -13.72 -2.30
CA ASP A 83 1.77 -15.06 -2.29
C ASP A 83 0.82 -15.28 -1.12
N SER A 84 -0.33 -14.59 -1.11
CA SER A 84 -1.61 -15.14 -0.63
C SER A 84 -2.80 -14.21 -0.96
N PRO A 85 -3.94 -14.73 -1.47
CA PRO A 85 -5.07 -13.93 -1.94
C PRO A 85 -5.95 -13.30 -0.83
N THR A 86 -5.43 -13.14 0.38
CA THR A 86 -6.18 -12.59 1.53
C THR A 86 -5.22 -11.91 2.49
N GLU A 87 -5.12 -10.58 2.39
CA GLU A 87 -4.96 -9.62 3.51
C GLU A 87 -4.77 -8.20 2.93
N ASN A 88 -5.74 -7.74 2.13
CA ASN A 88 -5.94 -6.32 1.81
C ASN A 88 -6.63 -5.58 2.99
N SER A 89 -6.15 -5.75 4.23
CA SER A 89 -6.90 -5.27 5.40
C SER A 89 -6.10 -4.61 6.51
N GLU A 90 -4.97 -3.93 6.25
CA GLU A 90 -4.42 -3.00 7.27
C GLU A 90 -4.05 -1.64 6.68
N GLN A 91 -5.11 -0.85 6.48
CA GLN A 91 -5.22 0.61 6.58
C GLN A 91 -3.92 1.39 6.86
N GLY A 92 -3.33 1.93 5.79
CA GLY A 92 -2.16 2.81 5.84
C GLY A 92 -2.35 4.18 5.17
N GLY A 93 -3.51 4.82 5.32
CA GLY A 93 -3.61 6.28 5.32
C GLY A 93 -4.00 7.03 4.03
N ARG A 94 -5.02 7.89 4.24
CA ARG A 94 -5.33 9.15 3.55
C ARG A 94 -6.30 9.12 2.36
N GLN A 95 -7.57 8.83 2.65
CA GLN A 95 -8.66 9.61 2.07
C GLN A 95 -9.14 10.65 3.10
N THR A 96 -8.32 11.67 3.35
CA THR A 96 -8.81 12.91 3.96
C THR A 96 -9.17 13.86 2.83
N GLN A 97 -10.45 13.86 2.44
CA GLN A 97 -11.09 15.06 1.94
C GLN A 97 -12.39 15.25 2.72
N GLU A 98 -12.24 15.60 4.00
CA GLU A 98 -13.35 16.13 4.78
C GLU A 98 -13.70 17.55 4.35
N GLN A 99 -14.99 17.74 4.11
CA GLN A 99 -15.82 18.90 4.48
C GLN A 99 -15.58 20.26 3.80
N ARG A 100 -16.50 20.62 2.90
CA ARG A 100 -17.27 21.89 2.87
C ARG A 100 -18.14 21.86 1.59
N THR A 101 -19.46 21.90 1.62
CA THR A 101 -20.25 23.06 2.04
C THR A 101 -21.73 22.66 2.15
N GLN A 102 -22.38 23.17 3.20
CA GLN A 102 -23.80 23.05 3.51
C GLN A 102 -24.69 23.78 2.48
N ARG A 103 -25.98 23.43 2.52
CA ARG A 103 -27.16 24.17 2.04
C ARG A 103 -27.49 24.01 0.54
N ASN A 104 -28.56 23.27 0.26
CA ASN A 104 -29.77 23.93 -0.23
C ASN A 104 -31.02 23.05 -0.06
N VAL A 105 -31.98 23.61 0.68
CA VAL A 105 -33.38 23.20 0.74
C VAL A 105 -34.01 23.54 -0.61
N THR A 106 -34.52 22.55 -1.33
CA THR A 106 -35.52 22.80 -2.39
C THR A 106 -36.60 21.75 -2.32
N ASN A 107 -37.76 22.19 -1.85
CA ASN A 107 -39.06 21.53 -1.97
C ASN A 107 -39.38 21.20 -3.43
N VAL A 108 -39.89 20.00 -3.71
CA VAL A 108 -40.81 19.75 -4.83
C VAL A 108 -41.88 18.74 -4.38
N PRO A 109 -43.18 19.02 -4.57
CA PRO A 109 -44.29 18.15 -4.19
C PRO A 109 -44.81 17.29 -5.36
N GLY A 110 -45.50 16.19 -5.03
CA GLY A 110 -46.31 15.38 -5.96
C GLY A 110 -45.55 14.14 -6.47
N GLU A 111 -46.15 12.96 -6.63
CA GLU A 111 -47.55 12.60 -6.76
C GLU A 111 -47.80 11.17 -6.28
N LYS A 112 -49.08 10.90 -6.06
CA LYS A 112 -49.72 9.73 -5.48
C LYS A 112 -49.46 8.47 -6.32
N ARG A 113 -49.25 7.32 -5.67
CA ARG A 113 -49.67 6.03 -6.23
C ARG A 113 -50.38 5.19 -5.17
N THR A 114 -51.57 4.80 -5.57
CA THR A 114 -52.65 4.12 -4.86
C THR A 114 -52.42 2.61 -4.84
N GLU A 115 -52.81 2.00 -3.71
CA GLU A 115 -53.57 0.74 -3.58
C GLU A 115 -53.13 -0.51 -4.37
N ASN A 116 -52.90 -1.60 -3.61
CA ASN A 116 -53.34 -3.00 -3.78
C ASN A 116 -52.58 -3.80 -2.69
N GLY A 117 -53.11 -4.57 -1.76
CA GLY A 117 -54.42 -5.20 -1.60
C GLY A 117 -54.21 -6.69 -1.23
N VAL A 118 -54.44 -7.05 0.05
CA VAL A 118 -55.03 -8.34 0.52
C VAL A 118 -54.10 -9.58 0.44
N SER A 119 -53.92 -10.46 1.43
CA SER A 119 -54.51 -10.68 2.77
C SER A 119 -53.64 -11.65 3.58
N GLU A 120 -53.58 -11.41 4.88
CA GLU A 120 -53.26 -12.37 5.94
C GLU A 120 -54.44 -13.35 6.11
N SER A 121 -54.17 -14.62 6.35
CA SER A 121 -55.17 -15.60 6.75
C SER A 121 -54.54 -16.55 7.78
N GLU A 122 -54.58 -16.09 9.02
CA GLU A 122 -54.42 -16.90 10.23
C GLU A 122 -55.74 -17.66 10.47
N LEU A 123 -55.71 -18.98 10.64
CA LEU A 123 -56.80 -19.74 11.29
C LEU A 123 -56.21 -21.04 11.85
N ASN A 124 -56.33 -21.13 13.19
CA ASN A 124 -56.41 -22.28 14.12
C ASN A 124 -55.92 -23.67 13.66
#